data_AF-A0AA96PJT8-F1
#
_entry.id   AF-A0AA96PJT8-F1
#
_cell.length_a   1.000
_cell.length_b   1.000
_cell.length_c   1.000
_cell.angle_alpha   90.00
_cell.angle_beta   90.00
_cell.angle_gamma   90.00
#
_symmetry.space_group_name_H-M   'P 1'
#
loop_
_entity.id
_entity.type
_entity.pdbx_description
1 polymer ?
#
loop_
_entity_poly.entity_id
_entity_poly.type
_entity_poly.pdbx_seq_one_letter_code
_entity_poly.pdbx_strand_id
1 'polypeptide(L)' 'MSGNRNVLYLIIGALIVGIGVLGYNLYQTKKEPSGLQINVGPDGLKIQNK' A
#
# COMPACT_ATOMS: atom_id res chain seq x y z
N MET A 1 15.99 11.65 34.78
CA MET A 1 15.79 10.71 33.64
C MET A 1 14.80 11.30 32.61
N SER A 2 15.15 12.44 31.97
CA SER A 2 14.28 13.14 31.00
C SER A 2 14.58 12.80 29.53
N GLY A 3 15.80 12.35 29.22
CA GLY A 3 16.21 12.07 27.82
C GLY A 3 15.46 10.91 27.15
N ASN A 4 15.01 9.90 27.91
CA ASN A 4 14.41 8.69 27.34
C ASN A 4 12.99 8.93 26.77
N ARG A 5 12.25 9.90 27.32
CA ARG A 5 10.91 10.25 26.80
C ARG A 5 10.99 10.91 25.44
N ASN A 6 11.94 11.82 25.22
CA ASN A 6 12.12 12.48 23.92
C ASN A 6 12.52 11.48 22.84
N VAL A 7 13.42 10.54 23.16
CA VAL A 7 13.82 9.47 22.23
C VAL A 7 12.62 8.59 21.86
N LEU A 8 11.78 8.24 22.84
CA LEU A 8 10.56 7.48 22.58
C LEU A 8 9.61 8.21 21.62
N TYR A 9 9.40 9.52 21.79
CA TYR A 9 8.58 10.30 20.87
C TYR A 9 9.18 10.40 19.45
N LEU A 10 10.51 10.48 19.33
CA LEU A 10 11.18 10.44 18.03
C LEU A 10 10.99 9.09 17.33
N ILE A 11 11.10 7.99 18.07
CA ILE A 11 10.83 6.64 17.55
C ILE A 11 9.38 6.52 17.08
N ILE A 12 8.42 6.97 17.89
CA ILE A 12 6.99 6.94 17.51
C ILE A 12 6.74 7.78 16.26
N GLY A 13 7.31 8.99 16.18
CA GLY A 13 7.19 9.84 14.99
C GLY A 13 7.75 9.16 13.73
N ALA A 14 8.93 8.55 13.83
CA ALA A 14 9.54 7.81 12.73
C ALA A 14 8.68 6.61 12.30
N LEU A 15 8.09 5.87 13.24
CA LEU A 15 7.20 4.75 12.96
C LEU A 15 5.93 5.19 12.23
N ILE A 16 5.30 6.29 12.65
CA ILE A 16 4.10 6.83 11.99
C ILE A 16 4.42 7.24 10.55
N VAL A 17 5.55 7.92 10.33
CA VAL A 17 5.98 8.29 8.97
C VAL A 17 6.26 7.04 8.12
N GLY A 18 6.93 6.04 8.68
CA GLY A 18 7.19 4.77 7.99
C GLY A 18 5.92 4.05 7.57
N ILE A 19 4.93 3.94 8.47
CA ILE A 19 3.62 3.35 8.16
C ILE A 19 2.87 4.17 7.11
N GLY A 20 2.94 5.51 7.16
CA GLY A 20 2.32 6.38 6.17
C GLY A 20 2.88 6.17 4.77
N VAL A 21 4.21 6.11 4.62
CA VAL A 21 4.86 5.88 3.33
C VAL A 21 4.57 4.48 2.80
N LEU A 22 4.72 3.45 3.63
CA LEU A 22 4.45 2.07 3.24
C LEU A 22 2.96 1.86 2.89
N GLY A 23 2.06 2.42 3.69
CA GLY A 23 0.62 2.37 3.44
C GLY A 23 0.22 3.10 2.16
N TYR A 24 0.81 4.26 1.88
CA TYR A 24 0.60 4.98 0.63
C TYR A 24 1.13 4.21 -0.58
N ASN A 25 2.33 3.64 -0.47
CA ASN A 25 2.93 2.81 -1.51
C ASN A 25 2.07 1.56 -1.80
N LEU A 26 1.66 0.82 -0.76
CA LEU A 26 0.75 -0.31 -0.89
C LEU A 26 -0.61 0.08 -1.46
N TYR A 27 -1.15 1.24 -1.07
CA TYR A 27 -2.41 1.73 -1.59
C TYR A 27 -2.30 2.13 -3.07
N GLN A 28 -1.20 2.76 -3.48
CA GLN A 28 -0.91 3.01 -4.90
C GLN A 28 -0.75 1.69 -5.68
N THR A 29 0.06 0.75 -5.20
CA THR A 29 0.26 -0.55 -5.85
C THR A 29 -1.02 -1.37 -5.96
N LYS A 30 -1.93 -1.28 -4.96
CA LYS A 30 -3.26 -1.92 -5.06
C LYS A 30 -4.23 -1.13 -5.93
N LYS A 31 -4.03 0.18 -6.07
CA LYS A 31 -4.80 1.06 -6.95
C LYS A 31 -4.40 0.96 -8.40
N GLU A 32 -3.14 0.63 -8.69
CA GLU A 32 -2.78 0.07 -9.97
C GLU A 32 -3.66 -1.17 -10.10
N PRO A 33 -4.67 -1.14 -10.96
CA PRO A 33 -5.46 -2.32 -11.14
C PRO A 33 -4.43 -3.32 -11.68
N SER A 34 -4.18 -4.40 -10.94
CA SER A 34 -4.14 -5.72 -11.57
C SER A 34 -5.47 -5.83 -12.30
N GLY A 35 -5.57 -5.11 -13.42
CA GLY A 35 -6.74 -5.00 -14.23
C GLY A 35 -6.96 -6.42 -14.63
N LEU A 36 -8.06 -6.99 -14.14
CA LEU A 36 -8.69 -8.12 -14.79
C LEU A 36 -8.58 -7.78 -16.27
N GLN A 37 -7.75 -8.53 -17.01
CA GLN A 37 -7.61 -8.31 -18.44
C GLN A 37 -8.93 -8.81 -19.00
N ILE A 38 -9.93 -7.93 -19.02
CA ILE A 38 -11.23 -8.20 -19.59
C ILE A 38 -10.99 -8.16 -21.10
N ASN A 39 -10.47 -9.27 -21.62
CA ASN A 39 -10.28 -9.45 -23.04
C ASN A 39 -11.66 -9.78 -23.61
N VAL A 40 -12.35 -8.75 -24.10
CA VAL A 40 -13.67 -8.88 -24.74
C VAL A 40 -13.44 -9.40 -26.15
N GLY A 41 -13.33 -10.72 -26.29
CA GLY A 41 -13.30 -11.38 -27.59
C GLY A 41 -14.71 -11.52 -28.18
N PRO A 42 -14.84 -11.84 -29.48
CA PRO A 42 -16.13 -12.06 -30.14
C PRO A 42 -16.99 -13.17 -29.48
N ASP A 43 -16.39 -14.03 -28.64
CA ASP A 43 -17.05 -15.11 -27.88
C ASP A 43 -17.40 -14.74 -26.41
N GLY A 44 -17.31 -13.46 -26.02
CA GLY A 44 -17.75 -12.99 -24.69
C GLY A 44 -16.64 -12.87 -23.62
N LEU A 45 -17.07 -12.50 -22.40
CA LEU A 45 -16.20 -12.06 -21.30
C LEU A 45 -15.41 -13.23 -20.67
N LYS A 46 -14.09 -13.29 -20.88
CA LYS A 46 -13.21 -14.26 -20.19
C LYS A 46 -12.48 -13.56 -19.05
N ILE A 47 -12.87 -13.85 -17.81
CA ILE A 47 -12.15 -13.40 -16.61
C ILE A 47 -11.04 -14.39 -16.33
N GLN A 48 -9.79 -14.03 -16.63
CA GLN A 48 -8.62 -14.84 -16.31
C GLN A 48 -8.00 -14.29 -15.01
N ASN A 49 -8.07 -15.08 -13.93
CA ASN A 49 -7.36 -14.80 -12.68
C ASN A 49 -5.92 -15.31 -12.80
N LYS A 50 -4.95 -14.53 -12.31
CA LYS A 50 -3.54 -14.93 -12.25
C LYS A 50 -3.26 -15.70 -10.96
#